data_AF-A0A1Q5LTH9-F1
#
_entry.id   AF-A0A1Q5LTH9-F1
#
_cell.length_a   1.000
_cell.length_b   1.000
_cell.length_c   1.000
_cell.angle_alpha   90.00
_cell.angle_beta   90.00
_cell.angle_gamma   90.00
#
_symmetry.space_group_name_H-M   'P 1'
#
loop_
_entity.id
_entity.type
_entity.pdbx_description
1 polymer ?
#
loop_
_entity_poly.entity_id
_entity_poly.type
_entity_poly.pdbx_seq_one_letter_code
_entity_poly.pdbx_strand_id
1 'polypeptide(L)'
;MSAVPYAVRVSAPAAKVFDVLPEHAADTVWDILAAAATNPWGFGQFDTDDDEGEDVRYAAVGQLSLTFWINRPLRSLTVLNIVWLG
;
A
#
# COMPACT_ATOMS: atom_id res chain seq x y z
N MET A 1 17.35 12.85 10.63
CA MET A 1 17.58 12.95 9.18
C MET A 1 16.26 12.63 8.50
N SER A 2 15.60 13.61 7.88
CA SER A 2 14.34 13.39 7.18
C SER A 2 14.62 12.59 5.90
N ALA A 3 14.35 11.29 5.96
CA ALA A 3 14.49 10.43 4.81
C ALA A 3 13.43 10.85 3.78
N VAL A 4 13.80 11.05 2.50
CA VAL A 4 12.85 11.33 1.43
C VAL A 4 11.73 10.25 1.42
N PRO A 5 10.44 10.60 1.35
CA PRO A 5 9.37 9.61 1.28
C PRO A 5 9.52 8.69 0.06
N TYR A 6 9.00 7.46 0.16
CA TYR A 6 8.91 6.54 -0.96
C TYR A 6 7.92 7.09 -2.00
N ALA A 7 8.31 7.05 -3.27
CA ALA A 7 7.40 7.39 -4.36
C ALA A 7 6.27 6.36 -4.44
N VAL A 8 5.02 6.82 -4.44
CA VAL A 8 3.84 5.96 -4.55
C VAL A 8 3.53 5.70 -6.03
N ARG A 9 3.36 4.42 -6.38
CA ARG A 9 2.88 3.98 -7.69
C ARG A 9 1.66 3.10 -7.49
N VAL A 10 0.69 3.21 -8.38
CA VAL A 10 -0.52 2.40 -8.36
C VAL A 10 -0.50 1.51 -9.59
N SER A 11 -0.61 0.20 -9.39
CA SER A 11 -0.72 -0.74 -10.50
C SER A 11 -2.04 -0.55 -11.25
N ALA A 12 -2.09 -0.95 -12.52
CA ALA A 12 -3.32 -0.90 -13.32
C ALA A 12 -4.55 -1.56 -12.65
N PRO A 13 -4.46 -2.75 -12.04
CA PRO A 13 -5.61 -3.33 -11.33
C PRO A 13 -6.00 -2.53 -10.08
N ALA A 14 -5.04 -2.05 -9.30
CA ALA A 14 -5.33 -1.22 -8.13
C ALA A 14 -5.99 0.11 -8.52
N ALA A 15 -5.55 0.74 -9.61
CA ALA A 15 -6.12 1.99 -10.11
C ALA A 15 -7.60 1.82 -10.50
N LYS A 16 -7.96 0.69 -11.14
CA LYS A 16 -9.36 0.39 -11.48
C LYS A 16 -10.27 0.30 -10.25
N VAL A 17 -9.77 -0.29 -9.15
CA VAL A 17 -10.54 -0.34 -7.90
C VAL A 17 -10.63 1.06 -7.31
N PHE A 18 -9.51 1.79 -7.29
CA PHE A 18 -9.45 3.15 -6.79
C PHE A 18 -10.47 4.09 -7.46
N ASP A 19 -10.65 3.98 -8.78
CA ASP A 19 -11.58 4.80 -9.57
C ASP A 19 -13.07 4.62 -9.19
N VAL A 20 -13.43 3.52 -8.54
CA VAL A 20 -14.81 3.21 -8.15
C VAL A 20 -15.03 3.22 -6.64
N LEU A 21 -14.01 3.58 -5.86
CA LEU A 21 -14.14 3.69 -4.40
C LEU A 21 -15.08 4.85 -4.03
N PRO A 22 -15.93 4.67 -3.00
CA PRO A 22 -16.54 5.79 -2.31
C PRO A 22 -15.47 6.78 -1.80
N GLU A 23 -15.78 8.07 -1.75
CA GLU A 23 -14.85 9.14 -1.35
C GLU A 23 -14.14 8.84 -0.02
N HIS A 24 -14.89 8.44 1.01
CA HIS A 24 -14.33 8.10 2.32
C HIS A 24 -13.33 6.92 2.29
N ALA A 25 -13.54 5.96 1.41
CA ALA A 25 -12.62 4.83 1.24
C ALA A 25 -11.37 5.26 0.47
N ALA A 26 -11.51 6.13 -0.53
CA ALA A 26 -10.39 6.71 -1.26
C ALA A 26 -9.52 7.59 -0.34
N ASP A 27 -10.12 8.38 0.55
CA ASP A 27 -9.40 9.15 1.57
C ASP A 27 -8.59 8.23 2.49
N THR A 28 -9.20 7.13 2.95
CA THR A 28 -8.51 6.14 3.78
C THR A 28 -7.33 5.49 3.03
N VAL A 29 -7.47 5.21 1.73
CA VAL A 29 -6.35 4.75 0.89
C VAL A 29 -5.23 5.80 0.89
N TRP A 30 -5.54 7.07 0.68
CA TRP A 30 -4.53 8.13 0.69
C TRP A 30 -3.80 8.26 2.03
N ASP A 31 -4.52 8.16 3.14
CA ASP A 31 -3.94 8.19 4.49
C ASP A 31 -2.97 7.03 4.72
N ILE A 32 -3.37 5.81 4.32
CA ILE A 32 -2.50 4.62 4.38
C ILE A 32 -1.25 4.83 3.52
N LEU A 33 -1.41 5.32 2.29
CA LEU A 33 -0.28 5.54 1.37
C LEU A 33 0.67 6.64 1.85
N ALA A 34 0.16 7.70 2.48
CA ALA A 34 0.98 8.74 3.09
C ALA A 34 1.81 8.19 4.27
N ALA A 35 1.19 7.36 5.12
CA ALA A 35 1.90 6.67 6.20
C ALA A 35 2.94 5.68 5.64
N ALA A 36 2.58 4.86 4.65
CA ALA A 36 3.48 3.89 4.01
C ALA A 36 4.63 4.58 3.28
N ALA A 37 4.42 5.74 2.66
CA ALA A 37 5.48 6.49 2.01
C ALA A 37 6.56 6.96 3.00
N THR A 38 6.17 7.25 4.25
CA THR A 38 7.12 7.70 5.28
C THR A 38 7.77 6.55 6.04
N ASN A 39 7.02 5.49 6.32
CA ASN A 39 7.51 4.32 7.06
C ASN A 39 6.85 3.02 6.56
N PRO A 40 7.31 2.45 5.44
CA PRO A 40 6.65 1.29 4.85
C PRO A 40 6.84 0.01 5.69
N TRP A 41 7.91 -0.08 6.50
CA TRP A 41 8.13 -1.17 7.46
C TRP A 41 7.32 -1.03 8.75
N GLY A 42 6.56 0.05 8.92
CA GLY A 42 5.54 0.14 9.97
C GLY A 42 4.33 -0.78 9.73
N PHE A 43 4.23 -1.35 8.53
CA PHE A 43 3.16 -2.26 8.13
C PHE A 43 3.63 -3.71 8.17
N GLY A 44 2.69 -4.62 8.49
CA GLY A 44 2.96 -6.05 8.54
C GLY A 44 3.40 -6.59 7.18
N GLN A 45 4.22 -7.64 7.19
CA GLN A 45 4.48 -8.44 5.99
C GLN A 45 3.16 -9.09 5.57
N PHE A 46 2.93 -9.17 4.26
CA PHE A 46 1.70 -9.74 3.72
C PHE A 46 1.59 -11.24 4.01
N ASP A 47 2.66 -11.98 3.74
CA ASP A 47 2.78 -13.41 4.04
C ASP A 47 4.10 -13.63 4.77
N THR A 48 4.03 -14.04 6.04
CA THR A 48 5.20 -14.27 6.88
C THR A 48 5.90 -15.60 6.59
N ASP A 49 5.23 -16.50 5.88
CA ASP A 49 5.78 -17.80 5.49
C ASP A 49 6.45 -17.73 4.09
N ASP A 50 6.35 -16.58 3.42
CA ASP A 50 7.00 -16.30 2.13
C ASP A 50 8.28 -15.47 2.31
N ASP A 51 9.42 -16.17 2.28
CA ASP A 51 10.77 -15.56 2.35
C ASP A 51 11.09 -14.67 1.12
N GLU A 52 10.46 -14.89 -0.04
CA GLU A 52 10.61 -14.03 -1.21
C GLU A 52 9.74 -12.75 -1.08
N GLY A 53 8.71 -12.81 -0.24
CA GLY A 53 7.71 -11.79 0.01
C GLY A 53 8.09 -10.75 1.08
N GLU A 54 9.34 -10.71 1.56
CA GLU A 54 9.77 -9.78 2.62
C GLU A 54 9.44 -8.31 2.34
N ASP A 55 9.38 -7.90 1.07
CA ASP A 55 9.08 -6.53 0.66
C ASP A 55 7.61 -6.26 0.38
N VAL A 56 6.76 -7.28 0.50
CA VAL A 56 5.31 -7.14 0.34
C VAL A 56 4.68 -6.86 1.69
N ARG A 57 3.93 -5.76 1.75
CA ARG A 57 3.29 -5.26 2.97
C ARG A 57 1.79 -5.20 2.83
N TYR A 58 1.13 -5.28 3.98
CA TYR A 58 -0.31 -5.29 4.09
C TYR A 58 -0.79 -4.21 5.06
N ALA A 59 -1.87 -3.54 4.68
CA ALA A 59 -2.60 -2.59 5.52
C ALA A 59 -4.10 -2.89 5.47
N ALA A 60 -4.78 -2.80 6.60
CA ALA A 60 -6.23 -2.97 6.68
C ALA A 60 -6.86 -1.97 7.64
N VAL A 61 -7.98 -1.38 7.22
CA VAL A 61 -8.82 -0.48 8.01
C VAL A 61 -10.27 -0.80 7.70
N GLY A 62 -10.98 -1.43 8.65
CA GLY A 62 -12.38 -1.82 8.47
C GLY A 62 -12.58 -2.75 7.26
N GLN A 63 -13.36 -2.32 6.28
CA GLN A 63 -13.67 -3.05 5.04
C GLN A 63 -12.65 -2.81 3.91
N LEU A 64 -11.64 -1.98 4.13
CA LEU A 64 -10.60 -1.64 3.16
C LEU A 64 -9.30 -2.36 3.50
N SER A 65 -8.65 -2.97 2.52
CA SER A 65 -7.28 -3.45 2.65
C SER A 65 -6.44 -3.22 1.41
N LEU A 66 -5.13 -3.04 1.61
CA LEU A 66 -4.14 -2.79 0.58
C LEU A 66 -2.99 -3.77 0.72
N THR A 67 -2.50 -4.25 -0.42
CA THR A 67 -1.21 -4.92 -0.53
C THR A 67 -0.30 -4.08 -1.40
N PHE A 68 0.91 -3.81 -0.93
CA PHE A 68 1.90 -3.02 -1.67
C PHE A 68 3.29 -3.62 -1.56
N TRP A 69 4.07 -3.47 -2.62
CA TRP A 69 5.46 -3.92 -2.67
C TRP A 69 6.42 -2.75 -2.53
N ILE A 70 7.46 -2.92 -1.70
CA ILE A 70 8.53 -1.94 -1.49
C ILE A 70 9.69 -2.25 -2.44
N ASN A 71 9.94 -1.36 -3.39
CA ASN A 71 11.18 -1.38 -4.16
C ASN A 71 12.24 -0.54 -3.43
N ARG A 72 13.10 -1.20 -2.62
CA ARG A 72 14.15 -0.53 -1.85
C ARG A 72 15.14 0.24 -2.75
N PRO A 73 15.68 -0.34 -3.85
CA PRO A 73 16.63 0.38 -4.71
C PRO A 73 16.07 1.65 -5.36
N LEU A 74 14.81 1.62 -5.81
CA LEU A 74 14.16 2.77 -6.45
C LEU A 74 13.43 3.67 -5.47
N ARG A 75 13.42 3.32 -4.18
CA ARG A 75 12.72 4.03 -3.13
C ARG A 75 11.27 4.35 -3.49
N SER A 76 10.56 3.32 -3.96
CA SER A 76 9.15 3.43 -4.35
C SER A 76 8.33 2.31 -3.77
N LEU A 77 7.07 2.58 -3.47
CA LEU A 77 6.08 1.57 -3.15
C LEU A 77 5.08 1.44 -4.30
N THR A 78 4.75 0.21 -4.68
CA THR A 78 3.78 -0.09 -5.72
C THR A 78 2.58 -0.76 -5.09
N VAL A 79 1.42 -0.12 -5.16
CA VAL A 79 0.14 -0.71 -4.74
C VAL A 79 -0.22 -1.83 -5.71
N LEU A 80 -0.20 -3.04 -5.21
CA LEU A 80 -0.48 -4.25 -5.98
C LEU A 80 -1.98 -4.54 -6.01
N ASN A 81 -2.64 -4.41 -4.86
CA ASN A 81 -4.05 -4.72 -4.73
C ASN A 81 -4.73 -3.75 -3.76
N ILE A 82 -5.99 -3.44 -4.05
CA ILE A 82 -6.91 -2.73 -3.15
C ILE A 82 -8.16 -3.59 -3.08
N VAL A 83 -8.58 -3.96 -1.88
CA VAL A 83 -9.81 -4.72 -1.63
C VAL A 83 -10.75 -3.87 -0.81
N TRP A 84 -11.97 -3.70 -1.31
CA TRP A 84 -13.06 -3.00 -0.64
C TRP A 84 -14.25 -3.93 -0.51
N LEU A 85 -14.76 -4.09 0.71
CA LEU A 85 -15.82 -5.05 1.03
C LEU A 85 -17.22 -4.42 1.23
N GLY A 86 -17.44 -3.14 0.92
CA GLY A 86 -18.80 -2.58 0.88
C GLY A 86 -18.91 -1.06 0.93
#